data_AF-A0A8F5BSS8-F1
#
_entry.id   AF-A0A8F5BSS8-F1
#
_cell.length_a   1.000
_cell.length_b   1.000
_cell.length_c   1.000
_cell.angle_alpha   90.00
_cell.angle_beta   90.00
_cell.angle_gamma   90.00
#
_symmetry.space_group_name_H-M   'P 1'
#
loop_
_entity.id
_entity.type
_entity.pdbx_description
1 polymer ?
#
loop_
_entity_poly.entity_id
_entity_poly.type
_entity_poly.pdbx_seq_one_letter_code
_entity_poly.pdbx_strand_id
1 'polypeptide(L)'
;MRKAQSEYIGFIIAIIIIVLILVPLFYILSNYSVPSVKQLDYVQVLKNQINGGGILIFFNSTYPKSSSGSVWANSTLIVLRGSSNYTLTGVYYMKGSVIYNVTSKVIPFIITNGQAQSLNSKHLPQPLIYNFSLPRYVWNYSVVLQISGYNVTVFAQAYPNETAFTS
;
A
#
# COMPACT_ATOMS: atom_id res chain seq x y z
N MET A 1 57.94 -41.59 7.74
CA MET A 1 57.89 -40.30 8.45
C MET A 1 57.59 -39.09 7.56
N ARG A 2 58.09 -38.99 6.31
CA ARG A 2 57.83 -37.84 5.41
C ARG A 2 56.37 -37.67 4.94
N LYS A 3 55.60 -38.76 4.84
CA LYS A 3 54.20 -38.74 4.36
C LYS A 3 53.23 -38.07 5.34
N ALA A 4 53.32 -38.42 6.63
CA ALA A 4 52.51 -37.81 7.69
C ALA A 4 52.80 -36.31 7.87
N GLN A 5 54.06 -35.88 7.65
CA GLN A 5 54.42 -34.46 7.65
C GLN A 5 53.81 -33.73 6.45
N SER A 6 53.81 -34.35 5.26
CA SER A 6 53.19 -33.78 4.06
C SER A 6 51.67 -33.64 4.18
N GLU A 7 50.99 -34.62 4.78
CA GLU A 7 49.54 -34.59 5.02
C GLU A 7 49.18 -33.50 6.05
N TYR A 8 49.97 -33.37 7.11
CA TYR A 8 49.81 -32.31 8.12
C TYR A 8 49.99 -30.91 7.53
N ILE A 9 51.00 -30.71 6.69
CA ILE A 9 51.24 -29.45 5.97
C ILE A 9 50.11 -29.13 4.99
N GLY A 10 49.60 -30.12 4.25
CA GLY A 10 48.45 -29.95 3.36
C GLY A 10 47.19 -29.51 4.11
N PHE A 11 46.93 -30.09 5.28
CA PHE A 11 45.80 -29.72 6.14
C PHE A 11 45.90 -28.29 6.67
N ILE A 12 47.10 -27.87 7.12
CA ILE A 12 47.33 -26.49 7.57
C ILE A 12 47.09 -25.49 6.43
N ILE A 13 47.58 -25.77 5.22
CA ILE A 13 47.37 -24.90 4.06
C ILE A 13 45.88 -24.79 3.72
N ALA A 14 45.13 -25.89 3.78
CA ALA A 14 43.69 -25.89 3.54
C ALA A 14 42.93 -25.00 4.55
N ILE A 15 43.29 -25.06 5.84
CA ILE A 15 42.69 -24.19 6.87
C ILE A 15 42.99 -22.71 6.57
N ILE A 16 44.22 -22.38 6.19
CA ILE A 16 44.60 -21.00 5.87
C ILE A 16 43.76 -20.46 4.70
N ILE A 17 43.55 -21.27 3.66
CA ILE A 17 42.71 -20.88 2.50
C ILE A 17 41.25 -20.66 2.92
N ILE A 18 40.70 -21.55 3.76
CA ILE A 18 39.32 -21.40 4.27
C ILE A 18 39.17 -20.10 5.06
N VAL A 19 40.12 -19.78 5.94
CA VAL A 19 40.11 -18.54 6.73
C VAL A 19 40.23 -17.31 5.82
N LEU A 20 41.10 -17.36 4.80
CA LEU A 20 41.27 -16.27 3.82
C LEU A 20 40.02 -16.00 3.00
N ILE A 21 39.13 -16.97 2.81
CA ILE A 21 37.85 -16.79 2.10
C ILE A 21 36.76 -16.31 3.08
N LEU A 22 36.66 -16.94 4.25
CA LEU A 22 35.56 -16.68 5.20
C LEU A 22 35.66 -15.30 5.86
N VAL A 23 36.86 -14.83 6.20
CA VAL A 23 37.04 -13.52 6.86
C VAL A 23 36.57 -12.36 5.96
N PRO A 24 37.05 -12.20 4.70
CA PRO A 24 36.55 -11.14 3.84
C PRO A 24 35.07 -11.30 3.50
N LEU A 25 34.56 -12.52 3.33
CA LEU A 25 33.13 -12.76 3.11
C LEU A 25 32.28 -12.28 4.31
N PHE A 26 32.73 -12.54 5.54
CA PHE A 26 32.09 -12.04 6.76
C PHE A 26 32.11 -10.51 6.82
N TYR A 27 33.23 -9.88 6.46
CA TYR A 27 33.32 -8.43 6.37
C TYR A 27 32.40 -7.84 5.31
N ILE A 28 32.28 -8.47 4.13
CA ILE A 28 31.37 -8.04 3.07
C ILE A 28 29.91 -8.16 3.53
N LEU A 29 29.52 -9.29 4.12
CA LEU A 29 28.16 -9.51 4.61
C LEU A 29 27.79 -8.61 5.79
N SER A 30 28.76 -8.29 6.65
CA SER A 30 28.56 -7.40 7.81
C SER A 30 28.53 -5.91 7.43
N ASN A 31 29.18 -5.52 6.33
CA ASN A 31 29.19 -4.15 5.81
C ASN A 31 28.23 -3.96 4.63
N TYR A 32 27.46 -4.98 4.26
CA TYR A 32 26.38 -4.83 3.30
C TYR A 32 25.45 -3.74 3.83
N SER A 33 25.25 -2.70 3.04
CA SER A 33 24.38 -1.58 3.40
C SER A 33 22.97 -2.12 3.59
N VAL A 34 22.60 -2.39 4.84
CA VAL A 34 21.19 -2.54 5.21
C VAL A 34 20.52 -1.26 4.70
N PRO A 35 19.47 -1.31 3.85
CA PRO A 35 18.78 -0.10 3.45
C PRO A 35 18.45 0.64 4.73
N SER A 36 19.03 1.85 4.88
CA SER A 36 18.95 2.65 6.09
C SER A 36 17.53 2.58 6.61
N VAL A 37 17.32 1.79 7.67
CA VAL A 37 16.06 1.77 8.41
C VAL A 37 16.08 3.09 9.18
N LYS A 38 15.92 4.20 8.45
CA LYS A 38 15.38 5.41 9.04
C LYS A 38 14.06 4.93 9.61
N GLN A 39 13.99 4.80 10.94
CA GLN A 39 12.71 4.78 11.62
C GLN A 39 11.96 5.99 11.05
N LEU A 40 10.91 5.73 10.29
CA LEU A 40 10.01 6.76 9.84
C LEU A 40 9.57 7.47 11.12
N ASP A 41 9.99 8.71 11.29
CA ASP A 41 9.44 9.56 12.32
C ASP A 41 7.99 9.83 11.92
N TYR A 42 7.10 8.94 12.37
CA TYR A 42 5.69 9.02 12.10
C TYR A 42 5.14 10.39 12.54
N VAL A 43 5.73 11.05 13.54
CA VAL A 43 5.33 12.39 13.98
C VAL A 43 5.74 13.46 12.96
N GLN A 44 6.88 13.31 12.30
CA GLN A 44 7.33 14.24 11.24
C GLN A 44 6.55 14.02 9.93
N VAL A 45 6.20 12.78 9.60
CA VAL A 45 5.27 12.43 8.51
C VAL A 45 3.87 12.97 8.81
N LEU A 46 3.37 12.80 10.04
CA LEU A 46 2.09 13.35 10.50
C LEU A 46 2.10 14.89 10.49
N LYS A 47 3.19 15.54 10.92
CA LYS A 47 3.33 17.02 10.87
C LYS A 47 3.37 17.55 9.45
N ASN A 48 4.02 16.85 8.52
CA ASN A 48 4.05 17.23 7.10
C ASN A 48 2.69 16.96 6.40
N GLN A 49 1.90 15.98 6.85
CA GLN A 49 0.56 15.67 6.33
C GLN A 49 -0.56 16.56 6.91
N ILE A 50 -0.43 17.00 8.17
CA ILE A 50 -1.41 17.89 8.83
C ILE A 50 -1.29 19.32 8.28
N ASN A 51 -0.07 19.84 8.10
CA ASN A 51 0.16 21.22 7.61
C ASN A 51 0.36 21.34 6.08
N GLY A 52 0.55 20.24 5.33
CA GLY A 52 1.06 20.29 3.95
C GLY A 52 0.16 19.81 2.79
N GLY A 53 -1.15 19.60 2.96
CA GLY A 53 -2.06 19.39 1.81
C GLY A 53 -2.24 17.96 1.29
N GLY A 54 -2.05 16.94 2.14
CA GLY A 54 -2.25 15.53 1.77
C GLY A 54 -3.70 15.12 1.48
N ILE A 55 -3.86 14.08 0.65
CA ILE A 55 -5.15 13.45 0.35
C ILE A 55 -5.54 12.52 1.52
N LEU A 56 -6.76 12.63 2.03
CA LEU A 56 -7.32 11.79 3.08
C LEU A 56 -8.56 11.08 2.56
N ILE A 57 -8.51 9.75 2.52
CA ILE A 57 -9.62 8.89 2.06
C ILE A 57 -9.95 7.88 3.15
N PHE A 58 -11.15 7.96 3.71
CA PHE A 58 -11.65 7.01 4.69
C PHE A 58 -12.38 5.86 4.01
N PHE A 59 -11.97 4.63 4.29
CA PHE A 59 -12.70 3.45 3.84
C PHE A 59 -13.76 3.04 4.86
N ASN A 60 -14.98 3.46 4.61
CA ASN A 60 -16.14 3.09 5.40
C ASN A 60 -16.62 1.67 5.02
N SER A 61 -16.26 0.70 5.85
CA SER A 61 -16.65 -0.70 5.70
C SER A 61 -18.00 -0.94 6.35
N THR A 62 -19.05 -0.63 5.61
CA THR A 62 -20.42 -0.98 5.98
C THR A 62 -20.75 -2.37 5.45
N TYR A 63 -21.22 -3.28 6.31
CA TYR A 63 -21.80 -4.55 5.88
C TYR A 63 -23.04 -4.28 5.03
N PRO A 64 -23.10 -4.81 3.80
CA PRO A 64 -24.15 -4.43 2.87
C PRO A 64 -25.52 -4.98 3.29
N LYS A 65 -26.52 -4.11 3.38
CA LYS A 65 -27.91 -4.52 3.59
C LYS A 65 -28.53 -4.91 2.24
N SER A 66 -28.89 -6.19 2.10
CA SER A 66 -29.26 -6.81 0.81
C SER A 66 -30.35 -6.08 0.02
N SER A 67 -31.26 -5.37 0.70
CA SER A 67 -32.48 -4.77 0.14
C SER A 67 -32.44 -3.26 -0.11
N SER A 68 -31.33 -2.56 0.15
CA SER A 68 -31.29 -1.10 -0.03
C SER A 68 -30.54 -0.71 -1.31
N GLY A 69 -31.21 0.05 -2.17
CA GLY A 69 -30.61 0.74 -3.32
C GLY A 69 -29.82 2.00 -2.94
N SER A 70 -29.68 2.28 -1.64
CA SER A 70 -28.91 3.42 -1.16
C SER A 70 -27.41 3.17 -1.31
N VAL A 71 -26.67 4.19 -1.74
CA VAL A 71 -25.20 4.19 -1.75
C VAL A 71 -24.62 3.87 -0.37
N TRP A 72 -25.29 4.35 0.69
CA TRP A 72 -24.91 4.11 2.08
C TRP A 72 -25.07 2.66 2.53
N ALA A 73 -25.82 1.85 1.78
CA ALA A 73 -25.98 0.43 2.04
C ALA A 73 -24.84 -0.41 1.46
N ASN A 74 -23.86 0.22 0.82
CA ASN A 74 -22.62 -0.41 0.37
C ASN A 74 -21.45 0.17 1.16
N SER A 75 -20.29 -0.49 1.10
CA SER A 75 -19.04 0.09 1.59
C SER A 75 -18.64 1.28 0.70
N THR A 76 -18.02 2.30 1.29
CA THR A 76 -17.74 3.56 0.61
C THR A 76 -16.33 4.06 0.89
N LEU A 77 -15.73 4.74 -0.07
CA LEU A 77 -14.55 5.58 0.12
C LEU A 77 -15.05 7.02 0.27
N ILE A 78 -14.81 7.60 1.44
CA ILE A 78 -15.16 8.98 1.75
C ILE A 78 -13.90 9.82 1.64
N VAL A 79 -13.88 10.75 0.68
CA VAL A 79 -12.76 11.67 0.50
C VAL A 79 -12.95 12.83 1.47
N LEU A 80 -12.22 12.79 2.59
CA LEU A 80 -12.28 13.80 3.65
C LEU A 80 -11.48 15.05 3.28
N ARG A 81 -10.37 14.87 2.58
CA ARG A 81 -9.52 15.94 2.04
C ARG A 81 -8.98 15.49 0.70
N GLY A 82 -9.34 16.19 -0.37
CA GLY A 82 -8.93 15.82 -1.72
C GLY A 82 -8.74 17.04 -2.62
N SER A 83 -8.42 16.81 -3.88
CA SER A 83 -8.21 17.87 -4.87
C SER A 83 -8.52 17.35 -6.27
N SER A 84 -9.00 18.25 -7.14
CA SER A 84 -9.21 17.97 -8.57
C SER A 84 -7.92 17.65 -9.31
N ASN A 85 -6.76 17.97 -8.73
CA ASN A 85 -5.45 17.66 -9.30
C ASN A 85 -5.08 16.17 -9.17
N TYR A 86 -5.83 15.42 -8.35
CA TYR A 86 -5.65 14.00 -8.17
C TYR A 86 -6.89 13.24 -8.67
N THR A 87 -6.66 12.10 -9.28
CA THR A 87 -7.68 11.25 -9.88
C THR A 87 -7.56 9.84 -9.31
N LEU A 88 -8.64 9.30 -8.78
CA LEU A 88 -8.75 7.88 -8.49
C LEU A 88 -8.90 7.14 -9.82
N THR A 89 -7.87 6.40 -10.20
CA THR A 89 -7.80 5.71 -11.50
C THR A 89 -8.09 4.22 -11.39
N GLY A 90 -7.83 3.62 -10.23
CA GLY A 90 -8.08 2.21 -9.99
C GLY A 90 -8.43 1.90 -8.54
N VAL A 91 -9.24 0.87 -8.35
CA VAL A 91 -9.53 0.30 -7.02
C VAL A 91 -9.46 -1.22 -7.10
N TYR A 92 -8.74 -1.78 -6.15
CA TYR A 92 -8.51 -3.21 -6.00
C TYR A 92 -8.85 -3.62 -4.57
N TYR A 93 -9.15 -4.91 -4.35
CA TYR A 93 -9.21 -5.47 -2.99
C TYR A 93 -8.30 -6.68 -2.88
N MET A 94 -7.82 -6.92 -1.67
CA MET A 94 -6.97 -8.08 -1.37
C MET A 94 -7.76 -9.15 -0.63
N LYS A 95 -7.74 -10.37 -1.17
CA LYS A 95 -8.28 -11.57 -0.51
C LYS A 95 -7.15 -12.60 -0.41
N GLY A 96 -6.61 -12.76 0.80
CA GLY A 96 -5.35 -13.48 0.99
C GLY A 96 -4.21 -12.76 0.25
N SER A 97 -3.44 -13.49 -0.53
CA SER A 97 -2.31 -12.95 -1.31
C SER A 97 -2.67 -12.54 -2.75
N VAL A 98 -3.97 -12.52 -3.10
CA VAL A 98 -4.44 -12.21 -4.46
C VAL A 98 -5.11 -10.84 -4.50
N ILE A 99 -4.73 -10.04 -5.49
CA ILE A 99 -5.28 -8.71 -5.76
C ILE A 99 -6.34 -8.82 -6.85
N TYR A 100 -7.55 -8.35 -6.56
CA TYR A 100 -8.69 -8.37 -7.48
C TYR A 100 -9.07 -6.95 -7.89
N ASN A 101 -9.22 -6.72 -9.19
CA ASN A 101 -9.62 -5.42 -9.73
C ASN A 101 -11.15 -5.24 -9.65
N VAL A 102 -11.59 -4.14 -9.03
CA VAL A 102 -13.01 -3.77 -8.92
C VAL A 102 -13.32 -2.40 -9.52
N THR A 103 -12.35 -1.79 -10.21
CA THR A 103 -12.41 -0.43 -10.77
C THR A 103 -13.69 -0.15 -11.56
N SER A 104 -14.12 -1.07 -12.43
CA SER A 104 -15.33 -0.93 -13.26
C SER A 104 -16.64 -0.99 -12.48
N LYS A 105 -16.60 -1.40 -11.21
CA LYS A 105 -17.76 -1.52 -10.33
C LYS A 105 -17.76 -0.44 -9.24
N VAL A 106 -16.81 0.49 -9.28
CA VAL A 106 -16.78 1.66 -8.41
C VAL A 106 -17.66 2.74 -9.02
N ILE A 107 -18.53 3.31 -8.19
CA ILE A 107 -19.51 4.32 -8.61
C ILE A 107 -19.27 5.59 -7.80
N PRO A 108 -18.87 6.71 -8.42
CA PRO A 108 -18.71 7.98 -7.72
C PRO A 108 -20.07 8.56 -7.31
N PHE A 109 -20.08 9.27 -6.18
CA PHE A 109 -21.25 9.96 -5.67
C PHE A 109 -20.86 11.25 -4.93
N ILE A 110 -21.83 12.14 -4.80
CA ILE A 110 -21.74 13.35 -3.98
C ILE A 110 -22.75 13.30 -2.84
N ILE A 111 -22.49 14.08 -1.80
CA ILE A 111 -23.42 14.25 -0.68
C ILE A 111 -23.97 15.66 -0.79
N THR A 112 -25.26 15.78 -1.07
CA THR A 112 -25.97 17.06 -1.21
C THR A 112 -27.13 17.05 -0.23
N ASN A 113 -27.23 18.04 0.65
CA ASN A 113 -28.28 18.14 1.67
C ASN A 113 -28.43 16.85 2.52
N GLY A 114 -27.30 16.21 2.85
CA GLY A 114 -27.26 14.97 3.64
C GLY A 114 -27.67 13.70 2.88
N GLN A 115 -28.03 13.79 1.60
CA GLN A 115 -28.38 12.65 0.75
C GLN A 115 -27.24 12.31 -0.20
N ALA A 116 -26.97 11.01 -0.37
CA ALA A 116 -26.00 10.53 -1.35
C ALA A 116 -26.65 10.41 -2.72
N GLN A 117 -26.06 11.06 -3.73
CA GLN A 117 -26.50 11.01 -5.11
C GLN A 117 -25.40 10.39 -5.98
N SER A 118 -25.68 9.21 -6.54
CA SER A 118 -24.80 8.55 -7.50
C SER A 118 -24.67 9.36 -8.78
N LEU A 119 -23.45 9.47 -9.28
CA LEU A 119 -23.16 10.03 -10.60
C LEU A 119 -23.27 8.89 -11.63
N ASN A 120 -24.51 8.49 -11.94
CA ASN A 120 -24.92 7.25 -12.61
C ASN A 120 -24.27 6.91 -13.98
N SER A 121 -23.43 7.77 -14.55
CA SER A 121 -22.87 7.58 -15.89
C SER A 121 -21.35 7.61 -15.97
N LYS A 122 -20.63 7.67 -14.85
CA LYS A 122 -19.17 7.82 -14.86
C LYS A 122 -18.51 6.85 -13.89
N HIS A 123 -17.92 5.77 -14.39
CA HIS A 123 -16.99 4.97 -13.60
C HIS A 123 -15.63 5.68 -13.47
N LEU A 124 -14.71 5.07 -12.73
CA LEU A 124 -13.31 5.51 -12.71
C LEU A 124 -12.72 5.50 -14.14
N PRO A 125 -11.79 6.42 -14.46
CA PRO A 125 -11.12 7.37 -13.56
C PRO A 125 -11.95 8.59 -13.18
N GLN A 126 -11.83 9.07 -11.94
CA GLN A 126 -12.57 10.24 -11.43
C GLN A 126 -11.74 11.10 -10.48
N PRO A 127 -11.92 12.43 -10.45
CA PRO A 127 -11.17 13.30 -9.54
C PRO A 127 -11.49 12.99 -8.08
N LEU A 128 -10.50 13.13 -7.20
CA LEU A 128 -10.62 12.97 -5.74
C LEU A 128 -11.27 14.18 -5.09
N ILE A 129 -12.40 14.60 -5.65
CA ILE A 129 -13.37 15.54 -5.07
C ILE A 129 -14.73 14.87 -4.84
N TYR A 130 -14.88 13.63 -5.32
CA TYR A 130 -16.07 12.81 -5.17
C TYR A 130 -15.82 11.71 -4.14
N ASN A 131 -16.91 11.17 -3.59
CA ASN A 131 -16.88 9.94 -2.82
C ASN A 131 -17.15 8.74 -3.74
N PHE A 132 -16.87 7.52 -3.29
CA PHE A 132 -16.99 6.33 -4.14
C PHE A 132 -17.71 5.19 -3.43
N SER A 133 -18.76 4.67 -4.05
CA SER A 133 -19.42 3.43 -3.63
C SER A 133 -18.64 2.24 -4.19
N LEU A 134 -18.38 1.27 -3.33
CA LEU A 134 -17.68 0.05 -3.67
C LEU A 134 -18.65 -1.14 -3.78
N PRO A 135 -18.26 -2.22 -4.48
CA PRO A 135 -19.07 -3.43 -4.56
C PRO A 135 -19.32 -4.06 -3.19
N ARG A 136 -20.53 -4.58 -2.97
CA ARG A 136 -20.96 -5.17 -1.69
C ARG A 136 -19.97 -6.17 -1.08
N TYR A 137 -19.33 -6.99 -1.89
CA TYR A 137 -18.43 -8.06 -1.41
C TYR A 137 -17.04 -7.58 -0.96
N VAL A 138 -16.70 -6.29 -1.10
CA VAL A 138 -15.38 -5.79 -0.66
C VAL A 138 -15.33 -5.35 0.80
N TRP A 139 -16.47 -5.29 1.50
CA TRP A 139 -16.59 -4.70 2.83
C TRP A 139 -15.55 -5.22 3.83
N ASN A 140 -15.32 -6.52 3.90
CA ASN A 140 -14.42 -7.15 4.87
C ASN A 140 -12.97 -7.34 4.37
N TYR A 141 -12.60 -6.73 3.25
CA TYR A 141 -11.26 -6.83 2.69
C TYR A 141 -10.55 -5.48 2.68
N SER A 142 -9.22 -5.47 2.77
CA SER A 142 -8.45 -4.25 2.52
C SER A 142 -8.54 -3.88 1.05
N VAL A 143 -8.62 -2.59 0.76
CA VAL A 143 -8.65 -2.04 -0.58
C VAL A 143 -7.34 -1.34 -0.90
N VAL A 144 -6.90 -1.47 -2.15
CA VAL A 144 -5.75 -0.74 -2.68
C VAL A 144 -6.28 0.27 -3.70
N LEU A 145 -5.96 1.53 -3.48
CA LEU A 145 -6.38 2.66 -4.27
C LEU A 145 -5.22 3.07 -5.16
N GLN A 146 -5.45 3.19 -6.46
CA GLN A 146 -4.51 3.75 -7.40
C GLN A 146 -4.91 5.20 -7.69
N ILE A 147 -4.04 6.12 -7.28
CA ILE A 147 -4.26 7.56 -7.37
C ILE A 147 -3.24 8.14 -8.33
N SER A 148 -3.69 8.85 -9.35
CA SER A 148 -2.82 9.52 -10.32
C SER A 148 -2.92 11.03 -10.16
N GLY A 149 -1.79 11.73 -10.22
CA GLY A 149 -1.73 13.19 -10.19
C GLY A 149 -0.55 13.70 -11.00
N TYR A 150 -0.79 14.66 -11.88
CA TYR A 150 0.20 15.19 -12.83
C TYR A 150 0.91 14.08 -13.63
N ASN A 151 2.11 13.64 -13.20
CA ASN A 151 2.92 12.59 -13.82
C ASN A 151 3.27 11.42 -12.88
N VAL A 152 2.63 11.34 -11.71
CA VAL A 152 2.92 10.30 -10.70
C VAL A 152 1.67 9.47 -10.45
N THR A 153 1.87 8.17 -10.26
CA THR A 153 0.85 7.26 -9.75
C THR A 153 1.31 6.72 -8.41
N VAL A 154 0.41 6.80 -7.43
CA VAL A 154 0.65 6.36 -6.06
C VAL A 154 -0.40 5.33 -5.69
N PHE A 155 0.02 4.31 -4.94
CA PHE A 155 -0.86 3.29 -4.40
C PHE A 155 -1.04 3.50 -2.91
N ALA A 156 -2.29 3.50 -2.45
CA ALA A 156 -2.64 3.64 -1.05
C ALA A 156 -3.48 2.45 -0.61
N GLN A 157 -3.09 1.80 0.48
CA GLN A 157 -3.88 0.72 1.06
C GLN A 157 -4.77 1.25 2.18
N ALA A 158 -6.04 0.84 2.20
CA ALA A 158 -7.00 1.15 3.24
C ALA A 158 -7.55 -0.16 3.82
N TYR A 159 -7.54 -0.29 5.15
CA TYR A 159 -8.22 -1.37 5.84
C TYR A 159 -9.67 -0.98 6.16
N PRO A 160 -10.57 -1.96 6.38
CA PRO A 160 -11.94 -1.70 6.78
C PRO A 160 -12.05 -0.72 7.95
N ASN A 161 -12.82 0.36 7.78
CA ASN A 161 -13.00 1.43 8.77
C ASN A 161 -11.72 2.18 9.16
N GLU A 162 -10.76 2.25 8.24
CA GLU A 162 -9.54 3.03 8.41
C GLU A 162 -9.39 4.09 7.32
N THR A 163 -8.55 5.08 7.60
CA THR A 163 -8.16 6.08 6.60
C THR A 163 -6.95 5.57 5.83
N ALA A 164 -7.06 5.53 4.51
CA ALA A 164 -5.93 5.30 3.63
C ALA A 164 -5.06 6.55 3.65
N PHE A 165 -3.77 6.35 3.89
CA PHE A 165 -2.75 7.38 3.75
C PHE A 165 -1.78 6.95 2.67
N THR A 166 -1.35 7.91 1.86
CA THR A 166 -0.36 7.67 0.82
C THR A 166 0.85 8.55 1.12
N SER A 167 2.04 7.94 1.10
CA SER A 167 3.34 8.55 1.37
C SER A 167 4.02 8.99 0.08
#